data_AF-A0A7Y3JQP5-F1
#
_entry.id   AF-A0A7Y3JQP5-F1
#
_cell.length_a   1.000
_cell.length_b   1.000
_cell.length_c   1.000
_cell.angle_alpha   90.00
_cell.angle_beta   90.00
_cell.angle_gamma   90.00
#
_symmetry.space_group_name_H-M   'P 1'
#
loop_
_entity.id
_entity.type
_entity.pdbx_description
1 polymer ?
#
loop_
_entity_poly.entity_id
_entity_poly.type
_entity_poly.pdbx_seq_one_letter_code
_entity_poly.pdbx_strand_id
1 'polypeptide(L)'
;MNSDEDTGLFFIKPPEMVIGRVRLAPEGPEPYRVVFRLGDQVIAEHPVPTIREGEALIRREMPGIQFSAMQQRPHPEAPKWRLEAVPSDTTD
;
A
#
# COMPACT_ATOMS: atom_id res chain seq x y z
N MET A 1 6.00 -33.67 -28.15
CA MET A 1 6.23 -33.57 -26.70
C MET A 1 6.48 -32.11 -26.41
N ASN A 2 5.45 -31.42 -25.92
CA ASN A 2 5.51 -30.03 -25.49
C ASN A 2 6.24 -29.95 -24.16
N SER A 3 7.06 -28.92 -24.00
CA SER A 3 7.12 -28.09 -22.80
C SER A 3 8.03 -26.91 -23.12
N ASP A 4 7.42 -25.90 -23.75
CA ASP A 4 7.90 -24.52 -23.72
C ASP A 4 8.11 -24.12 -22.27
N GLU A 5 9.37 -23.90 -21.89
CA GLU A 5 9.74 -23.27 -20.63
C GLU A 5 9.37 -21.79 -20.72
N ASP A 6 8.08 -21.50 -20.56
CA ASP A 6 7.52 -20.16 -20.38
C ASP A 6 8.13 -19.58 -19.10
N THR A 7 9.27 -18.93 -19.27
CA THR A 7 9.99 -18.23 -18.21
C THR A 7 9.23 -16.93 -17.98
N GLY A 8 8.06 -17.04 -17.35
CA GLY A 8 7.19 -15.92 -17.03
C GLY A 8 7.98 -14.90 -16.23
N LEU A 9 8.34 -13.78 -16.86
CA LEU A 9 8.94 -12.65 -16.18
C LEU A 9 7.86 -12.08 -15.25
N PHE A 10 7.89 -12.47 -13.99
CA PHE A 10 7.01 -11.91 -12.97
C PHE A 10 7.39 -10.44 -12.78
N PHE A 11 6.75 -9.54 -13.53
CA PHE A 11 6.74 -8.12 -13.22
C PHE A 11 5.95 -7.96 -11.92
N ILE A 12 6.63 -8.06 -10.78
CA ILE A 12 6.08 -7.64 -9.50
C ILE A 12 5.80 -6.16 -9.66
N LYS A 13 4.53 -5.81 -9.91
CA LYS A 13 4.09 -4.42 -10.00
C LYS A 13 4.60 -3.74 -8.73
N PRO A 14 5.38 -2.65 -8.84
CA PRO A 14 5.94 -2.02 -7.66
C PRO A 14 4.80 -1.69 -6.69
N PRO A 15 5.04 -1.83 -5.38
CA PRO A 15 4.05 -1.51 -4.38
C PRO A 15 3.49 -0.12 -4.67
N GLU A 16 2.15 0.00 -4.81
CA GLU A 16 1.54 1.32 -5.02
C GLU A 16 2.02 2.27 -3.90
N MET A 17 2.65 3.37 -4.29
CA MET A 17 3.24 4.31 -3.34
C MET A 17 2.19 5.32 -2.91
N VAL A 18 2.10 5.58 -1.60
CA VAL A 18 1.24 6.64 -1.06
C VAL A 18 1.88 8.00 -1.35
N ILE A 19 1.09 8.93 -1.89
CA ILE A 19 1.51 10.30 -2.20
C ILE A 19 0.57 11.27 -1.49
N GLY A 20 1.12 12.19 -0.69
CA GLY A 20 0.39 13.34 -0.13
C GLY A 20 0.64 14.61 -0.95
N ARG A 21 -0.40 15.36 -1.31
CA ARG A 21 -0.29 16.66 -2.00
C ARG A 21 -1.24 17.70 -1.44
N VAL A 22 -0.78 18.94 -1.33
CA VAL A 22 -1.64 20.09 -1.07
C VAL A 22 -2.29 20.55 -2.37
N ARG A 23 -3.59 20.81 -2.36
CA ARG A 23 -4.39 21.32 -3.48
C ARG A 23 -5.16 22.55 -3.02
N LEU A 24 -5.42 23.46 -3.95
CA LEU A 24 -6.38 24.53 -3.72
C LEU A 24 -7.80 23.96 -3.61
N ALA A 25 -8.56 24.47 -2.65
CA ALA A 25 -9.95 24.13 -2.41
C ALA A 25 -10.80 25.41 -2.42
N PRO A 26 -11.06 25.99 -3.61
CA PRO A 26 -11.72 27.29 -3.72
C PRO A 26 -13.19 27.28 -3.26
N GLU A 27 -13.79 26.11 -3.10
CA GLU A 27 -15.20 25.95 -2.70
C GLU A 27 -15.38 25.67 -1.21
N GLY A 28 -14.29 25.55 -0.44
CA GLY A 28 -14.31 25.26 0.99
C GLY A 28 -14.15 26.50 1.86
N PRO A 29 -14.50 26.40 3.16
CA PRO A 29 -14.17 27.44 4.14
C PRO A 29 -12.65 27.62 4.30
N GLU A 30 -11.87 26.57 3.97
CA GLU A 30 -10.41 26.64 3.95
C GLU A 30 -9.88 26.60 2.52
N PRO A 31 -8.91 27.48 2.17
CA PRO A 31 -8.45 27.67 0.80
C PRO A 31 -7.60 26.51 0.26
N TYR A 32 -7.18 25.58 1.12
CA TYR A 32 -6.36 24.43 0.74
C TYR A 32 -6.93 23.13 1.32
N ARG A 33 -6.55 22.01 0.70
CA ARG A 33 -6.77 20.67 1.21
C ARG A 33 -5.57 19.78 0.94
N VAL A 34 -5.27 18.86 1.85
CA VAL A 34 -4.33 17.77 1.64
C VAL A 34 -5.08 16.58 1.08
N VAL A 35 -4.57 15.99 0.01
CA VAL A 35 -5.10 14.77 -0.59
C VAL A 35 -4.02 13.69 -0.53
N PHE A 36 -4.34 12.56 0.09
CA PHE A 36 -3.52 11.36 0.07
C PHE A 36 -4.05 10.40 -0.99
N ARG A 37 -3.16 9.92 -1.86
CA ARG A 37 -3.49 8.95 -2.91
C ARG A 37 -2.64 7.69 -2.78
N LEU A 38 -3.24 6.55 -3.08
CA LEU A 38 -2.56 5.28 -3.30
C LEU A 38 -2.82 4.89 -4.75
N GLY A 39 -1.79 4.93 -5.59
CA GLY A 39 -1.97 4.83 -7.04
C GLY A 39 -2.92 5.93 -7.55
N ASP A 40 -4.02 5.52 -8.19
CA ASP A 40 -5.05 6.44 -8.68
C ASP A 40 -6.17 6.73 -7.67
N GLN A 41 -6.23 5.97 -6.57
CA GLN A 41 -7.28 6.10 -5.58
C GLN A 41 -6.97 7.21 -4.57
N VAL A 42 -7.97 8.05 -4.27
CA VAL A 42 -7.91 8.95 -3.11
C VAL A 42 -8.30 8.16 -1.86
N ILE A 43 -7.43 8.16 -0.85
CA ILE A 43 -7.61 7.39 0.38
C ILE A 43 -7.93 8.27 1.59
N ALA A 44 -7.54 9.55 1.56
CA ALA A 44 -7.90 10.52 2.59
C ALA A 44 -7.81 11.96 2.06
N GLU A 45 -8.69 12.83 2.57
CA GLU A 45 -8.66 14.26 2.31
C GLU A 45 -8.84 15.05 3.61
N HIS A 46 -8.07 16.13 3.78
CA HIS A 46 -8.14 17.00 4.95
C HIS A 46 -8.10 18.47 4.54
N PRO A 47 -9.10 19.29 4.89
CA PRO A 47 -9.00 20.75 4.72
C PRO A 47 -7.87 21.30 5.58
N VAL A 48 -7.13 22.28 5.05
CA VAL A 48 -6.08 22.99 5.79
C VAL A 48 -6.09 24.49 5.45
N PRO A 49 -5.86 25.38 6.42
CA PRO A 49 -5.98 26.82 6.21
C PRO A 49 -4.80 27.39 5.42
N THR A 50 -3.65 26.71 5.45
CA THR A 50 -2.43 27.15 4.76
C THR A 50 -1.69 25.98 4.12
N ILE A 51 -0.87 26.29 3.10
CA ILE A 51 0.03 25.30 2.47
C ILE A 51 1.00 24.70 3.51
N ARG A 52 1.54 25.53 4.40
CA ARG A 52 2.48 25.10 5.45
C ARG A 52 1.88 24.07 6.39
N GLU A 53 0.63 24.27 6.80
CA GLU A 53 -0.08 23.29 7.61
C GLU A 53 -0.36 22.00 6.83
N GLY A 54 -0.68 22.11 5.53
CA GLY A 54 -0.79 20.96 4.65
C GLY A 54 0.50 20.14 4.55
N GLU A 55 1.65 20.79 4.36
CA GLU A 55 2.96 20.11 4.34
C GLU A 55 3.32 19.47 5.69
N ALA A 56 2.97 20.11 6.80
CA ALA A 56 3.16 19.55 8.14
C ALA A 56 2.29 18.31 8.35
N LEU A 57 1.03 18.36 7.93
CA LEU A 57 0.08 17.24 8.00
C LEU A 57 0.54 16.06 7.14
N ILE A 58 1.04 16.33 5.92
CA ILE A 58 1.64 15.31 5.06
C ILE A 58 2.80 14.61 5.77
N ARG A 59 3.74 15.36 6.36
CA ARG A 59 4.88 14.77 7.08
C ARG A 59 4.46 13.94 8.29
N ARG A 60 3.40 14.34 8.98
CA ARG A 60 2.89 13.65 10.17
C ARG A 60 2.16 12.36 9.83
N GLU A 61 1.28 12.40 8.83
CA GLU A 61 0.37 11.29 8.52
C GLU A 61 0.97 10.28 7.53
N MET A 62 1.88 10.71 6.64
CA MET A 62 2.42 9.85 5.58
C MET A 62 3.05 8.53 6.10
N PRO A 63 3.82 8.51 7.20
CA PRO A 63 4.35 7.25 7.74
C PRO A 63 3.24 6.29 8.20
N GLY A 64 2.20 6.81 8.86
CA GLY A 64 1.07 6.01 9.33
C GLY A 64 0.23 5.45 8.17
N ILE A 65 -0.04 6.28 7.17
CA ILE A 65 -0.80 5.87 5.98
C ILE A 65 -0.01 4.84 5.16
N GLN A 66 1.31 4.99 5.00
CA GLN A 66 2.15 3.98 4.34
C GLN A 66 2.10 2.64 5.07
N PHE A 67 2.16 2.66 6.40
CA PHE A 67 2.07 1.45 7.21
C PHE A 67 0.70 0.77 7.08
N SER A 68 -0.40 1.52 7.16
CA SER A 68 -1.76 0.98 6.98
C SER A 68 -2.00 0.45 5.57
N ALA A 69 -1.50 1.12 4.53
CA ALA A 69 -1.61 0.67 3.14
C ALA A 69 -0.82 -0.63 2.90
N MET A 70 0.30 -0.85 3.60
CA MET A 70 1.01 -2.14 3.56
C MET A 70 0.22 -3.27 4.21
N GLN A 71 -0.50 -3.01 5.31
CA GLN A 71 -1.32 -4.02 6.01
C GLN A 71 -2.61 -4.39 5.25
N GLN A 72 -3.17 -3.48 4.46
CA GLN A 72 -4.37 -3.73 3.66
C GLN A 72 -4.14 -4.62 2.43
N ARG A 73 -2.95 -5.17 2.21
CA ARG A 73 -2.78 -6.25 1.24
C ARG A 73 -3.29 -7.55 1.85
N PRO A 74 -4.43 -8.10 1.40
CA PRO A 74 -4.63 -9.52 1.55
C PRO A 74 -3.56 -10.23 0.72
N HIS A 75 -2.75 -11.09 1.35
CA HIS A 75 -2.12 -12.18 0.65
C HIS A 75 -3.00 -13.41 0.89
N PRO A 76 -3.81 -13.88 -0.08
CA PRO A 76 -4.42 -15.19 0.01
C PRO A 76 -3.96 -16.12 -1.11
N GLU A 77 -2.77 -15.94 -1.67
CA GLU A 77 -2.11 -17.01 -2.45
C GLU A 77 -0.66 -17.21 -2.02
N ALA A 78 -0.40 -17.15 -0.71
CA ALA A 78 0.74 -17.91 -0.20
C ALA A 78 0.33 -19.39 -0.26
N PRO A 79 1.01 -20.26 -1.04
CA PRO A 79 0.72 -21.67 -0.99
C PRO A 79 0.97 -22.13 0.45
N LYS A 80 -0.07 -22.67 1.10
CA LYS A 80 0.08 -23.47 2.30
C LYS A 80 0.86 -24.72 1.89
N TRP A 81 2.18 -24.63 1.78
CA TRP A 81 2.99 -25.82 1.93
C TRP A 81 2.75 -26.27 3.35
N ARG A 82 1.89 -27.28 3.47
CA ARG A 82 1.75 -28.08 4.67
C ARG A 82 3.18 -28.38 5.11
N LEU A 83 3.52 -28.01 6.34
CA LEU A 83 4.37 -28.90 7.12
C LEU A 83 3.59 -30.22 7.17
N GLU A 84 3.77 -31.07 6.16
CA GLU A 84 3.49 -32.48 6.35
C GLU A 84 4.48 -32.91 7.40
N ALA A 85 3.93 -33.17 8.58
CA ALA A 85 4.61 -33.72 9.71
C ALA A 85 5.54 -34.83 9.21
N VAL A 86 6.84 -34.62 9.37
CA VAL A 86 7.76 -35.75 9.39
C VAL A 86 7.24 -36.64 10.52
N PRO A 87 6.80 -37.87 10.27
CA PRO A 87 6.53 -38.78 11.36
C PRO A 87 7.86 -39.03 12.06
N SER A 88 8.02 -38.48 13.27
CA SER A 88 8.95 -39.02 14.24
C SER A 88 8.42 -40.40 14.63
N ASP A 89 8.73 -41.41 13.82
CA ASP A 89 8.58 -42.80 14.21
C ASP A 89 9.97 -43.36 14.49
N THR A 90 10.20 -43.56 15.78
CA THR A 90 11.24 -44.35 16.41
C THR A 90 11.29 -45.76 15.84
N THR A 91 12.47 -46.30 15.51
CA THR A 91 12.76 -47.74 15.70
C THR A 91 14.27 -47.96 15.86
N ASP A 92 14.60 -48.51 17.03
CA ASP A 92 15.73 -49.38 17.45
C ASP A 92 17.19 -48.99 17.11
#